data_AF-A0A6N6KB34-F1
#
_entry.id   AF-A0A6N6KB34-F1
#
_cell.length_a   1.000
_cell.length_b   1.000
_cell.length_c   1.000
_cell.angle_alpha   90.00
_cell.angle_beta   90.00
_cell.angle_gamma   90.00
#
_symmetry.space_group_name_H-M   'P 1'
#
loop_
_entity.id
_entity.type
_entity.pdbx_description
1 polymer ?
#
loop_
_entity_poly.entity_id
_entity_poly.type
_entity_poly.pdbx_seq_one_letter_code
_entity_poly.pdbx_strand_id
1 'polypeptide(L)'
;MKRAYYSNTIDQFLNDSDSSIVGELSINHSNRSLDELQTNAWKKQIEILKDQLNGFRGYIYFEFAIPRMGKRVDNIVIIKDAAFIIEFKVGVGRYDKYAIEQVIDYTIDLKNFHEGSHCVKLIPMLVATNADFTSNDFQDIINHKTAAKSNKNNLHEVIKSFLNENDEPIDVHYWENSIYKPTPTIVEAAQALYKGHNVKEITRSDSGAINLSKTAACINGIVEHSKTSKSKSICFVTGVPGAGKTLAGLNIANERMNADKKEHAVFLSGNGPLVDVLREALTRDEVQTAKESGENKTKKQAAIKANAFIQNIHHFRDDNLLSEKAPVEKVVVFDEAQRAWTMQQASSFMKRKKGIEDFNMSEPEFLIDVMNRHQNWCTIICLIGGGQEINTGEAGLEEWIIALKEHYSDWGVYYSNLIIEDENYLKQDELKDWLKLHANIQMDLHLAVSVRSFRSEKLSDFIHDLLDL
;
A
#
# COMPACT_ATOMS: atom_id res chain seq x y z
N MET A 1 -6.88 -15.62 5.06
CA MET A 1 -7.55 -14.32 5.32
C MET A 1 -8.36 -13.97 4.07
N LYS A 2 -9.55 -13.35 4.21
CA LYS A 2 -10.39 -12.97 3.06
C LYS A 2 -10.31 -11.47 2.83
N ARG A 3 -10.47 -11.04 1.58
CA ARG A 3 -10.47 -9.61 1.21
C ARG A 3 -11.73 -8.90 1.72
N ALA A 4 -12.87 -9.57 1.73
CA ALA A 4 -14.10 -9.14 2.37
C ALA A 4 -14.30 -9.84 3.72
N TYR A 5 -15.00 -9.20 4.66
CA TYR A 5 -15.37 -9.87 5.91
C TYR A 5 -16.56 -10.81 5.74
N TYR A 6 -17.43 -10.55 4.76
CA TYR A 6 -18.43 -11.48 4.29
C TYR A 6 -18.50 -11.37 2.77
N SER A 7 -18.65 -12.50 2.09
CA SER A 7 -18.79 -12.55 0.64
C SER A 7 -19.63 -13.74 0.24
N ASN A 8 -20.67 -13.54 -0.55
CA ASN A 8 -21.48 -14.65 -1.05
C ASN A 8 -22.22 -14.29 -2.35
N THR A 9 -22.86 -15.28 -2.98
CA THR A 9 -23.88 -15.00 -4.00
C THR A 9 -25.06 -14.28 -3.36
N ILE A 10 -25.74 -13.42 -4.13
CA ILE A 10 -26.95 -12.73 -3.65
C ILE A 10 -28.00 -13.75 -3.19
N ASP A 11 -28.21 -14.82 -3.95
CA ASP A 11 -29.18 -15.87 -3.60
C ASP A 11 -28.89 -16.51 -2.22
N GLN A 12 -27.62 -16.79 -1.90
CA GLN A 12 -27.28 -17.33 -0.58
C GLN A 12 -27.39 -16.27 0.51
N PHE A 13 -26.93 -15.04 0.26
CA PHE A 13 -27.07 -13.93 1.20
C PHE A 13 -28.53 -13.67 1.61
N LEU A 14 -29.47 -13.78 0.66
CA LEU A 14 -30.90 -13.63 0.94
C LEU A 14 -31.44 -14.74 1.85
N ASN A 15 -30.88 -15.95 1.78
CA ASN A 15 -31.31 -17.13 2.54
C ASN A 15 -30.58 -17.30 3.88
N ASP A 16 -29.35 -16.79 4.00
CA ASP A 16 -28.58 -16.81 5.25
C ASP A 16 -29.32 -16.06 6.35
N SER A 17 -29.22 -16.48 7.62
CA SER A 17 -29.79 -15.69 8.72
C SER A 17 -28.96 -14.43 8.98
N ASP A 18 -29.62 -13.34 9.39
CA ASP A 18 -28.92 -12.08 9.75
C ASP A 18 -27.85 -12.32 10.83
N SER A 19 -28.14 -13.20 11.78
CA SER A 19 -27.19 -13.61 12.82
C SER A 19 -25.95 -14.31 12.29
N SER A 20 -26.09 -15.12 11.23
CA SER A 20 -24.96 -15.81 10.59
C SER A 20 -24.04 -14.81 9.88
N ILE A 21 -24.63 -13.89 9.10
CA ILE A 21 -23.90 -12.86 8.37
C ILE A 21 -23.16 -11.94 9.35
N VAL A 22 -23.85 -11.45 10.39
CA VAL A 22 -23.23 -10.63 11.45
C VAL A 22 -22.15 -11.43 12.20
N GLY A 23 -22.35 -12.73 12.39
CA GLY A 23 -21.36 -13.62 12.98
C GLY A 23 -20.07 -13.67 12.16
N GLU A 24 -20.16 -13.90 10.85
CA GLU A 24 -18.99 -13.93 9.95
C GLU A 24 -18.28 -12.56 9.89
N LEU A 25 -19.06 -11.48 9.78
CA LEU A 25 -18.53 -10.11 9.85
C LEU A 25 -17.74 -9.87 11.15
N SER A 26 -18.29 -10.32 12.28
CA SER A 26 -17.68 -10.14 13.60
C SER A 26 -16.41 -10.96 13.78
N ILE A 27 -16.38 -12.20 13.27
CA ILE A 27 -15.20 -13.07 13.32
C ILE A 27 -14.06 -12.47 12.50
N ASN A 28 -14.38 -11.91 11.32
CA ASN A 28 -13.38 -11.39 10.41
C ASN A 28 -12.95 -9.94 10.73
N HIS A 29 -13.67 -9.25 11.62
CA HIS A 29 -13.31 -7.90 12.06
C HIS A 29 -12.00 -7.91 12.85
N SER A 30 -10.92 -7.39 12.26
CA SER A 30 -9.56 -7.46 12.83
C SER A 30 -9.31 -6.56 14.05
N ASN A 31 -10.28 -5.73 14.47
CA ASN A 31 -10.17 -4.84 15.63
C ASN A 31 -10.90 -5.41 16.85
N ARG A 32 -10.26 -5.35 18.03
CA ARG A 32 -10.74 -5.99 19.26
C ARG A 32 -11.95 -5.33 19.91
N SER A 33 -12.29 -4.10 19.53
CA SER A 33 -13.46 -3.38 20.04
C SER A 33 -14.48 -3.25 18.92
N LEU A 34 -15.28 -4.30 18.76
CA LEU A 34 -16.44 -4.23 17.89
C LEU A 34 -17.49 -3.37 18.61
N ASP A 35 -17.64 -2.14 18.14
CA ASP A 35 -18.59 -1.20 18.74
C ASP A 35 -20.04 -1.66 18.44
N GLU A 36 -20.94 -1.44 19.40
CA GLU A 36 -22.37 -1.68 19.23
C GLU A 36 -22.91 -0.88 18.04
N LEU A 37 -22.38 0.32 17.80
CA LEU A 37 -22.72 1.13 16.64
C LEU A 37 -22.39 0.43 15.31
N GLN A 38 -21.23 -0.23 15.21
CA GLN A 38 -20.84 -0.96 14.01
C GLN A 38 -21.76 -2.17 13.77
N THR A 39 -22.04 -2.94 14.83
CA THR A 39 -22.94 -4.10 14.74
C THR A 39 -24.34 -3.68 14.30
N ASN A 40 -24.86 -2.58 14.87
CA ASN A 40 -26.17 -2.05 14.52
C ASN A 40 -26.21 -1.51 13.09
N ALA A 41 -25.13 -0.89 12.63
CA ALA A 41 -24.98 -0.47 11.24
C ALA A 41 -25.05 -1.69 10.29
N TRP A 42 -24.28 -2.76 10.56
CA TRP A 42 -24.32 -3.98 9.74
C TRP A 42 -25.71 -4.61 9.71
N LYS A 43 -26.40 -4.75 10.85
CA LYS A 43 -27.77 -5.27 10.89
C LYS A 43 -28.71 -4.48 9.99
N LYS A 44 -28.61 -3.14 10.03
CA LYS A 44 -29.43 -2.26 9.17
C LYS A 44 -29.06 -2.37 7.70
N GLN A 45 -27.78 -2.50 7.37
CA GLN A 45 -27.32 -2.75 6.00
C GLN A 45 -27.87 -4.08 5.47
N ILE A 46 -27.76 -5.15 6.26
CA ILE A 46 -28.26 -6.49 5.89
C ILE A 46 -29.77 -6.46 5.63
N GLU A 47 -30.55 -5.88 6.54
CA GLU A 47 -32.01 -5.72 6.40
C GLU A 47 -32.37 -5.03 5.07
N ILE A 48 -31.73 -3.89 4.78
CA ILE A 48 -31.99 -3.11 3.56
C ILE A 48 -31.53 -3.86 2.31
N LEU A 49 -30.35 -4.46 2.33
CA LEU A 49 -29.79 -5.15 1.17
C LEU A 49 -30.59 -6.42 0.84
N LYS A 50 -31.12 -7.13 1.84
CA LYS A 50 -31.98 -8.30 1.58
C LYS A 50 -33.28 -7.92 0.90
N ASP A 51 -33.92 -6.86 1.35
CA ASP A 51 -35.14 -6.34 0.72
C ASP A 51 -34.85 -5.85 -0.70
N GLN A 52 -33.81 -5.03 -0.87
CA GLN A 52 -33.54 -4.32 -2.12
C GLN A 52 -32.82 -5.17 -3.18
N LEU A 53 -32.12 -6.23 -2.79
CA LEU A 53 -31.43 -7.12 -3.75
C LEU A 53 -32.28 -8.29 -4.24
N ASN A 54 -33.51 -8.44 -3.73
CA ASN A 54 -34.42 -9.50 -4.17
C ASN A 54 -34.64 -9.44 -5.69
N GLY A 55 -34.55 -10.60 -6.36
CA GLY A 55 -34.69 -10.73 -7.81
C GLY A 55 -33.42 -10.46 -8.62
N PHE A 56 -32.32 -9.99 -8.02
CA PHE A 56 -31.02 -9.94 -8.68
C PHE A 56 -30.23 -11.23 -8.52
N ARG A 57 -29.39 -11.53 -9.51
CA ARG A 57 -28.36 -12.56 -9.44
C ARG A 57 -27.00 -11.91 -9.53
N GLY A 58 -26.08 -12.35 -8.68
CA GLY A 58 -24.78 -11.72 -8.56
C GLY A 58 -24.09 -12.09 -7.27
N TYR A 59 -23.14 -11.25 -6.86
CA TYR A 59 -22.36 -11.43 -5.64
C TYR A 59 -22.40 -10.17 -4.78
N ILE A 60 -22.30 -10.37 -3.48
CA ILE A 60 -22.25 -9.30 -2.48
C ILE A 60 -21.03 -9.50 -1.59
N TYR A 61 -20.37 -8.40 -1.28
CA TYR A 61 -19.20 -8.32 -0.41
C TYR A 61 -19.45 -7.25 0.64
N PHE A 62 -19.27 -7.59 1.91
CA PHE A 62 -19.25 -6.63 3.00
C PHE A 62 -17.82 -6.36 3.44
N GLU A 63 -17.54 -5.11 3.76
CA GLU A 63 -16.26 -4.66 4.30
C GLU A 63 -15.13 -5.12 3.38
N PHE A 64 -15.18 -4.76 2.10
CA PHE A 64 -14.20 -5.20 1.11
C PHE A 64 -12.94 -4.35 1.21
N ALA A 65 -11.79 -4.95 1.52
CA ALA A 65 -10.51 -4.24 1.59
C ALA A 65 -10.02 -3.82 0.20
N ILE A 66 -9.75 -2.53 0.04
CA ILE A 66 -9.12 -2.00 -1.17
C ILE A 66 -7.62 -2.30 -1.09
N PRO A 67 -7.02 -3.00 -2.08
CA PRO A 67 -5.62 -3.41 -2.04
C PRO A 67 -4.68 -2.24 -1.71
N ARG A 68 -3.88 -2.42 -0.66
CA ARG A 68 -2.82 -1.51 -0.16
C ARG A 68 -3.22 -0.08 0.24
N MET A 69 -4.51 0.27 0.15
CA MET A 69 -4.99 1.62 0.48
C MET A 69 -5.35 1.79 1.97
N GLY A 70 -5.42 0.70 2.74
CA GLY A 70 -5.82 0.75 4.16
C GLY A 70 -7.29 1.16 4.37
N LYS A 71 -8.12 1.02 3.33
CA LYS A 71 -9.55 1.37 3.31
C LYS A 71 -10.40 0.13 3.06
N ARG A 72 -11.64 0.14 3.57
CA ARG A 72 -12.64 -0.87 3.25
C ARG A 72 -13.91 -0.18 2.73
N VAL A 73 -14.52 -0.79 1.71
CA VAL A 73 -15.85 -0.38 1.23
C VAL A 73 -16.90 -1.11 2.06
N ASP A 74 -17.92 -0.40 2.53
CA ASP A 74 -19.01 -1.01 3.31
C ASP A 74 -19.60 -2.20 2.56
N ASN A 75 -20.02 -1.99 1.32
CA ASN A 75 -20.62 -3.02 0.49
C ASN A 75 -20.20 -2.89 -0.98
N ILE A 76 -19.92 -4.02 -1.63
CA ILE A 76 -19.79 -4.12 -3.08
C ILE A 76 -20.80 -5.15 -3.57
N VAL A 77 -21.60 -4.77 -4.56
CA VAL A 77 -22.55 -5.68 -5.21
C VAL A 77 -22.18 -5.80 -6.68
N ILE A 78 -21.95 -7.01 -7.17
CA ILE A 78 -21.63 -7.28 -8.57
C ILE A 78 -22.83 -7.97 -9.21
N ILE A 79 -23.43 -7.32 -10.20
CA ILE A 79 -24.57 -7.83 -10.96
C ILE A 79 -24.29 -7.60 -12.44
N LYS A 80 -24.30 -8.67 -13.24
CA LYS A 80 -24.02 -8.63 -14.69
C LYS A 80 -22.74 -7.84 -15.00
N ASP A 81 -22.86 -6.72 -15.70
CA ASP A 81 -21.80 -5.88 -16.27
C ASP A 81 -21.26 -4.82 -15.29
N ALA A 82 -21.88 -4.65 -14.12
CA ALA A 82 -21.58 -3.56 -13.20
C ALA A 82 -21.24 -4.02 -11.79
N ALA A 83 -20.31 -3.30 -11.16
CA ALA A 83 -20.03 -3.40 -9.73
C ALA A 83 -20.46 -2.10 -9.03
N PHE A 84 -21.36 -2.22 -8.07
CA PHE A 84 -21.89 -1.12 -7.28
C PHE A 84 -21.07 -0.99 -6.01
N ILE A 85 -20.40 0.15 -5.86
CA ILE A 85 -19.56 0.47 -4.70
C ILE A 85 -20.45 1.28 -3.76
N ILE A 86 -20.91 0.68 -2.67
CA ILE A 86 -21.98 1.22 -1.85
C ILE A 86 -21.43 1.66 -0.48
N GLU A 87 -21.67 2.92 -0.14
CA GLU A 87 -21.44 3.49 1.19
C GLU A 87 -22.78 3.70 1.89
N PHE A 88 -22.91 3.26 3.14
CA PHE A 88 -24.13 3.43 3.93
C PHE A 88 -23.98 4.52 4.98
N LYS A 89 -24.99 5.39 5.07
CA LYS A 89 -25.17 6.33 6.18
C LYS A 89 -26.51 6.06 6.84
N VAL A 90 -26.48 5.20 7.86
CA VAL A 90 -27.66 4.74 8.60
C VAL A 90 -28.26 5.87 9.44
N GLY A 91 -29.57 6.05 9.35
CA GLY A 91 -30.32 7.09 10.07
C GLY A 91 -30.28 8.48 9.43
N VAL A 92 -29.45 8.69 8.42
CA VAL A 92 -29.21 10.00 7.81
C VAL A 92 -30.28 10.35 6.78
N GLY A 93 -30.81 11.58 6.88
CA GLY A 93 -31.89 12.12 6.03
C GLY A 93 -31.43 12.97 4.84
N ARG A 94 -30.13 13.03 4.57
CA ARG A 94 -29.55 13.85 3.49
C ARG A 94 -28.32 13.20 2.88
N TYR A 95 -28.01 13.58 1.65
CA TYR A 95 -26.82 13.12 0.93
C TYR A 95 -25.65 14.05 1.19
N ASP A 96 -24.93 13.82 2.30
CA ASP A 96 -23.79 14.64 2.67
C ASP A 96 -22.67 14.57 1.64
N LYS A 97 -22.11 15.74 1.27
CA LYS A 97 -21.03 15.85 0.29
C LYS A 97 -19.83 14.98 0.64
N TYR A 98 -19.44 14.94 1.92
CA TYR A 98 -18.34 14.11 2.40
C TYR A 98 -18.59 12.61 2.16
N ALA A 99 -19.83 12.12 2.33
CA ALA A 99 -20.16 10.72 2.09
C ALA A 99 -20.15 10.37 0.59
N ILE A 100 -20.62 11.28 -0.27
CA ILE A 100 -20.50 11.15 -1.73
C ILE A 100 -19.02 11.10 -2.13
N GLU A 101 -18.22 12.00 -1.57
CA GLU A 101 -16.78 12.04 -1.82
C GLU A 101 -16.07 10.75 -1.37
N GLN A 102 -16.46 10.18 -0.22
CA GLN A 102 -15.89 8.95 0.32
C GLN A 102 -16.11 7.76 -0.64
N VAL A 103 -17.34 7.55 -1.13
CA VAL A 103 -17.63 6.42 -2.03
C VAL A 103 -17.01 6.61 -3.41
N ILE A 104 -16.89 7.84 -3.89
CA ILE A 104 -16.13 8.17 -5.10
C ILE A 104 -14.65 7.83 -4.89
N ASP A 105 -14.07 8.20 -3.75
CA ASP A 105 -12.67 7.91 -3.43
C ASP A 105 -12.42 6.40 -3.43
N TYR A 106 -13.31 5.59 -2.83
CA TYR A 106 -13.22 4.13 -2.91
C TYR A 106 -13.31 3.60 -4.33
N THR A 107 -14.22 4.16 -5.13
CA THR A 107 -14.42 3.76 -6.52
C THR A 107 -13.18 4.04 -7.36
N ILE A 108 -12.58 5.22 -7.19
CA ILE A 108 -11.36 5.64 -7.88
C ILE A 108 -10.16 4.79 -7.42
N ASP A 109 -10.06 4.50 -6.12
CA ASP A 109 -8.99 3.64 -5.61
C ASP A 109 -9.09 2.22 -6.20
N LEU A 110 -10.29 1.62 -6.24
CA LEU A 110 -10.52 0.33 -6.91
C LEU A 110 -10.17 0.40 -8.40
N LYS A 111 -10.67 1.41 -9.12
CA LYS A 111 -10.41 1.60 -10.56
C LYS A 111 -8.91 1.65 -10.87
N ASN A 112 -8.13 2.27 -9.98
CA ASN A 112 -6.71 2.51 -10.20
C ASN A 112 -5.80 1.42 -9.65
N PHE A 113 -6.17 0.73 -8.57
CA PHE A 113 -5.25 -0.15 -7.84
C PHE A 113 -5.67 -1.62 -7.79
N HIS A 114 -6.89 -1.96 -8.18
CA HIS A 114 -7.37 -3.33 -8.19
C HIS A 114 -7.45 -3.83 -9.63
N GLU A 115 -6.63 -4.81 -10.00
CA GLU A 115 -6.52 -5.30 -11.39
C GLU A 115 -7.88 -5.71 -11.98
N GLY A 116 -8.72 -6.38 -11.18
CA GLY A 116 -10.05 -6.82 -11.59
C GLY A 116 -10.97 -5.67 -11.92
N SER A 117 -10.75 -4.49 -11.33
CA SER A 117 -11.60 -3.31 -11.48
C SER A 117 -11.21 -2.39 -12.64
N HIS A 118 -10.06 -2.59 -13.30
CA HIS A 118 -9.54 -1.67 -14.32
C HIS A 118 -10.54 -1.42 -15.45
N CYS A 119 -11.12 -2.50 -15.99
CA CYS A 119 -12.07 -2.45 -17.11
C CYS A 119 -13.54 -2.58 -16.69
N VAL A 120 -13.82 -2.61 -15.38
CA VAL A 120 -15.18 -2.77 -14.86
C VAL A 120 -15.89 -1.43 -14.78
N LYS A 121 -17.20 -1.46 -15.05
CA LYS A 121 -18.14 -0.37 -14.79
C LYS A 121 -18.43 -0.31 -13.29
N LEU A 122 -17.68 0.55 -12.60
CA LEU A 122 -17.86 0.80 -11.18
C LEU A 122 -18.84 1.95 -10.97
N ILE A 123 -19.93 1.70 -10.25
CA ILE A 123 -20.98 2.67 -9.95
C ILE A 123 -20.88 3.07 -8.47
N PRO A 124 -20.41 4.29 -8.13
CA PRO A 124 -20.41 4.77 -6.76
C PRO A 124 -21.84 5.04 -6.30
N MET A 125 -22.22 4.53 -5.14
CA MET A 125 -23.56 4.67 -4.57
C MET A 125 -23.51 5.09 -3.10
N LEU A 126 -24.30 6.11 -2.75
CA LEU A 126 -24.51 6.51 -1.37
C LEU A 126 -25.94 6.13 -0.96
N VAL A 127 -26.07 5.31 0.09
CA VAL A 127 -27.34 4.97 0.72
C VAL A 127 -27.52 5.77 2.00
N ALA A 128 -28.32 6.83 1.94
CA ALA A 128 -28.76 7.60 3.11
C ALA A 128 -30.16 7.12 3.50
N THR A 129 -30.28 6.33 4.57
CA THR A 129 -31.46 5.46 4.76
C THR A 129 -32.78 6.21 4.94
N ASN A 130 -32.75 7.43 5.46
CA ASN A 130 -33.94 8.26 5.72
C ASN A 130 -34.05 9.45 4.77
N ALA A 131 -33.19 9.54 3.75
CA ALA A 131 -33.21 10.64 2.80
C ALA A 131 -34.35 10.49 1.79
N ASP A 132 -34.86 11.62 1.30
CA ASP A 132 -35.86 11.63 0.24
C ASP A 132 -35.29 11.11 -1.08
N PHE A 133 -36.20 10.67 -1.96
CA PHE A 133 -35.85 10.33 -3.32
C PHE A 133 -35.20 11.51 -4.04
N THR A 134 -34.19 11.26 -4.85
CA THR A 134 -33.54 12.27 -5.68
C THR A 134 -33.22 11.66 -7.04
N SER A 135 -33.34 12.46 -8.10
CA SER A 135 -32.95 12.05 -9.44
C SER A 135 -31.43 11.87 -9.54
N ASN A 136 -31.01 10.86 -10.29
CA ASN A 136 -29.61 10.55 -10.54
C ASN A 136 -29.23 10.96 -11.96
N ASP A 137 -28.13 11.69 -12.09
CA ASP A 137 -27.52 11.97 -13.40
C ASP A 137 -26.57 10.82 -13.74
N PHE A 138 -27.01 9.95 -14.64
CA PHE A 138 -26.26 8.76 -15.05
C PHE A 138 -24.86 9.08 -15.57
N GLN A 139 -24.74 10.14 -16.38
CA GLN A 139 -23.49 10.46 -17.04
C GLN A 139 -22.47 10.98 -16.02
N ASP A 140 -22.89 11.83 -15.08
CA ASP A 140 -21.99 12.31 -14.04
C ASP A 140 -21.61 11.21 -13.03
N ILE A 141 -22.46 10.22 -12.80
CA ILE A 141 -22.17 9.06 -11.95
C ILE A 141 -21.17 8.11 -12.61
N ILE A 142 -21.40 7.75 -13.88
CA ILE A 142 -20.49 6.88 -14.65
C ILE A 142 -19.10 7.50 -14.78
N ASN A 143 -19.03 8.83 -14.91
CA ASN A 143 -17.77 9.59 -14.94
C ASN A 143 -17.22 9.94 -13.55
N HIS A 144 -17.78 9.37 -12.48
CA HIS A 144 -17.34 9.54 -11.08
C HIS A 144 -17.29 11.00 -10.60
N LYS A 145 -18.10 11.89 -11.17
CA LYS A 145 -18.24 13.29 -10.69
C LYS A 145 -19.18 13.39 -9.48
N THR A 146 -20.10 12.45 -9.35
CA THR A 146 -20.99 12.28 -8.19
C THR A 146 -21.24 10.79 -7.95
N ALA A 147 -21.87 10.45 -6.83
CA ALA A 147 -22.40 9.12 -6.55
C ALA A 147 -23.89 9.05 -6.86
N ALA A 148 -24.38 7.86 -7.20
CA ALA A 148 -25.80 7.57 -7.24
C ALA A 148 -26.38 7.68 -5.82
N LYS A 149 -27.41 8.50 -5.68
CA LYS A 149 -28.08 8.76 -4.41
C LYS A 149 -29.26 7.81 -4.28
N SER A 150 -29.29 7.09 -3.17
CA SER A 150 -30.32 6.13 -2.85
C SER A 150 -30.66 6.16 -1.36
N ASN A 151 -31.83 5.64 -1.02
CA ASN A 151 -32.27 5.36 0.33
C ASN A 151 -32.67 3.89 0.45
N LYS A 152 -33.25 3.53 1.60
CA LYS A 152 -33.65 2.16 1.91
C LYS A 152 -34.77 1.59 1.03
N ASN A 153 -35.52 2.44 0.32
CA ASN A 153 -36.73 2.04 -0.41
C ASN A 153 -36.55 2.04 -1.94
N ASN A 154 -35.48 2.63 -2.49
CA ASN A 154 -35.30 2.80 -3.94
C ASN A 154 -33.97 2.25 -4.49
N LEU A 155 -33.17 1.58 -3.66
CA LEU A 155 -31.88 1.01 -4.05
C LEU A 155 -32.03 0.01 -5.20
N HIS A 156 -33.08 -0.82 -5.17
CA HIS A 156 -33.39 -1.77 -6.23
C HIS A 156 -33.49 -1.10 -7.60
N GLU A 157 -34.33 -0.06 -7.71
CA GLU A 157 -34.58 0.65 -8.96
C GLU A 157 -33.33 1.41 -9.44
N VAL A 158 -32.56 1.99 -8.51
CA VAL A 158 -31.30 2.66 -8.85
C VAL A 158 -30.29 1.65 -9.42
N ILE A 159 -30.08 0.50 -8.77
CA ILE A 159 -29.21 -0.58 -9.29
C ILE A 159 -29.64 -1.00 -10.68
N LYS A 160 -30.93 -1.32 -10.84
CA LYS A 160 -31.51 -1.78 -12.10
C LYS A 160 -31.28 -0.79 -13.25
N SER A 161 -31.37 0.51 -12.95
CA SER A 161 -31.21 1.56 -13.96
C SER A 161 -29.80 1.67 -14.55
N PHE A 162 -28.78 1.12 -13.88
CA PHE A 162 -27.40 1.10 -14.39
C PHE A 162 -27.03 -0.19 -15.10
N LEU A 163 -27.86 -1.24 -15.04
CA LEU A 163 -27.55 -2.51 -15.69
C LEU A 163 -27.83 -2.46 -17.19
N ASN A 164 -26.98 -3.11 -17.98
CA ASN A 164 -27.21 -3.30 -19.41
C ASN A 164 -27.36 -4.79 -19.71
N GLU A 165 -28.35 -5.16 -20.51
CA GLU A 165 -28.60 -6.58 -20.82
C GLU A 165 -27.65 -7.15 -21.88
N ASN A 166 -27.01 -6.27 -22.66
CA ASN A 166 -26.17 -6.69 -23.79
C ASN A 166 -24.67 -6.73 -23.48
N ASP A 167 -24.25 -6.21 -22.32
CA ASP A 167 -22.84 -6.16 -21.94
C ASP A 167 -22.41 -7.51 -21.31
N GLU A 168 -21.13 -7.86 -21.48
CA GLU A 168 -20.58 -9.08 -20.91
C GLU A 168 -20.58 -9.03 -19.38
N PRO A 169 -20.96 -10.12 -18.69
CA PRO A 169 -20.92 -10.16 -17.24
C PRO A 169 -19.47 -10.14 -16.72
N ILE A 170 -19.28 -9.53 -15.56
CA ILE A 170 -17.99 -9.52 -14.86
C ILE A 170 -17.64 -10.95 -14.44
N ASP A 171 -16.42 -11.40 -14.75
CA ASP A 171 -15.85 -12.59 -14.13
C ASP A 171 -15.55 -12.30 -12.65
N VAL A 172 -16.48 -12.69 -11.79
CA VAL A 172 -16.42 -12.42 -10.36
C VAL A 172 -15.24 -13.13 -9.69
N HIS A 173 -14.92 -14.35 -10.12
CA HIS A 173 -13.80 -15.09 -9.54
C HIS A 173 -12.47 -14.42 -9.88
N TYR A 174 -12.29 -13.97 -11.13
CA TYR A 174 -11.14 -13.17 -11.51
C TYR A 174 -11.11 -11.82 -10.76
N TRP A 175 -12.24 -11.12 -10.71
CA TRP A 175 -12.35 -9.83 -10.04
C TRP A 175 -11.96 -9.93 -8.57
N GLU A 176 -12.52 -10.87 -7.82
CA GLU A 176 -12.26 -11.04 -6.39
C GLU A 176 -10.79 -11.38 -6.08
N ASN A 177 -10.19 -12.27 -6.89
CA ASN A 177 -8.83 -12.77 -6.69
C ASN A 177 -7.74 -11.96 -7.42
N SER A 178 -8.11 -10.80 -7.95
CA SER A 178 -7.19 -9.90 -8.65
C SER A 178 -6.23 -9.22 -7.67
N ILE A 179 -4.98 -9.02 -8.07
CA ILE A 179 -3.96 -8.44 -7.17
C ILE A 179 -4.01 -6.91 -7.15
N TYR A 180 -3.24 -6.30 -6.24
CA TYR A 180 -2.87 -4.90 -6.38
C TYR A 180 -2.12 -4.69 -7.71
N LYS A 181 -2.62 -3.76 -8.53
CA LYS A 181 -2.00 -3.36 -9.79
C LYS A 181 -2.36 -1.91 -10.10
N PRO A 182 -1.42 -0.96 -9.95
CA PRO A 182 -1.66 0.43 -10.33
C PRO A 182 -1.83 0.51 -11.86
N THR A 183 -2.76 1.32 -12.33
CA THR A 183 -2.95 1.55 -13.77
C THR A 183 -1.73 2.24 -14.38
N PRO A 184 -1.44 2.05 -15.69
CA PRO A 184 -0.30 2.67 -16.35
C PRO A 184 -0.28 4.20 -16.19
N THR A 185 -1.45 4.85 -16.25
CA THR A 185 -1.58 6.30 -16.06
C THR A 185 -1.17 6.75 -14.66
N ILE A 186 -1.47 5.96 -13.62
CA ILE A 186 -1.04 6.26 -12.25
C ILE A 186 0.47 6.04 -12.08
N VAL A 187 1.04 5.02 -12.71
CA VAL A 187 2.49 4.75 -12.68
C VAL A 187 3.25 5.89 -13.38
N GLU A 188 2.79 6.30 -14.57
CA GLU A 188 3.36 7.44 -15.31
C GLU A 188 3.21 8.75 -14.53
N ALA A 189 2.09 8.93 -13.85
CA ALA A 189 1.86 10.12 -13.06
C ALA A 189 2.73 10.15 -11.79
N ALA A 190 2.96 9.02 -11.14
CA ALA A 190 3.88 8.91 -10.00
C ALA A 190 5.34 9.17 -10.41
N GLN A 191 5.77 8.70 -11.58
CA GLN A 191 7.05 9.03 -12.19
C GLN A 191 7.21 10.55 -12.43
N ALA A 192 6.17 11.19 -12.97
CA ALA A 192 6.18 12.60 -13.28
C ALA A 192 6.26 13.49 -12.03
N LEU A 193 5.56 13.11 -10.94
CA LEU A 193 5.62 13.82 -9.65
C LEU A 193 7.07 14.07 -9.24
N TYR A 194 7.85 13.00 -9.14
CA TYR A 194 9.22 13.09 -8.65
C TYR A 194 10.21 13.69 -9.64
N LYS A 195 9.95 13.62 -10.94
CA LYS A 195 10.79 14.31 -11.93
C LYS A 195 10.76 15.84 -11.75
N GLY A 196 9.64 16.38 -11.29
CA GLY A 196 9.50 17.80 -10.92
C GLY A 196 10.27 18.18 -9.65
N HIS A 197 10.44 17.23 -8.73
CA HIS A 197 11.18 17.41 -7.48
C HIS A 197 12.67 17.10 -7.69
N ASN A 198 13.40 18.02 -8.30
CA ASN A 198 14.82 17.85 -8.54
C ASN A 198 15.55 17.72 -7.19
N VAL A 199 16.03 16.52 -6.85
CA VAL A 199 16.76 16.22 -5.59
C VAL A 199 17.92 17.20 -5.39
N LYS A 200 18.46 17.75 -6.48
CA LYS A 200 19.47 18.81 -6.50
C LYS A 200 19.08 20.08 -5.72
N GLU A 201 17.79 20.40 -5.58
CA GLU A 201 17.34 21.56 -4.79
C GLU A 201 17.31 21.27 -3.28
N ILE A 202 17.18 20.00 -2.90
CA ILE A 202 17.12 19.54 -1.51
C ILE A 202 18.54 19.31 -0.96
N THR A 203 19.45 18.75 -1.76
CA THR A 203 20.87 18.61 -1.42
C THR A 203 21.65 19.89 -1.74
N ARG A 204 21.80 20.79 -0.77
CA ARG A 204 22.57 22.06 -0.92
C ARG A 204 24.10 21.91 -0.85
N SER A 205 24.64 20.71 -0.64
CA SER A 205 26.07 20.45 -0.58
C SER A 205 26.54 19.54 -1.73
N ASP A 206 27.58 19.97 -2.45
CA ASP A 206 28.15 19.23 -3.60
C ASP A 206 28.62 17.83 -3.20
N SER A 207 29.16 17.67 -1.99
CA SER A 207 29.63 16.39 -1.45
C SER A 207 28.49 15.41 -1.13
N GLY A 208 27.35 15.91 -0.63
CA GLY A 208 26.15 15.09 -0.39
C GLY A 208 25.53 14.61 -1.71
N ALA A 209 25.45 15.51 -2.70
CA ALA A 209 24.93 15.16 -4.02
C ALA A 209 25.81 14.12 -4.75
N ILE A 210 27.13 14.21 -4.63
CA ILE A 210 28.06 13.24 -5.24
C ILE A 210 27.92 11.86 -4.59
N ASN A 211 27.88 11.78 -3.26
CA ASN A 211 27.76 10.50 -2.56
C ASN A 211 26.40 9.82 -2.80
N LEU A 212 25.32 10.60 -2.86
CA LEU A 212 24.01 10.11 -3.28
C LEU A 212 24.04 9.53 -4.71
N SER A 213 24.67 10.26 -5.64
CA SER A 213 24.75 9.87 -7.05
C SER A 213 25.56 8.59 -7.24
N LYS A 214 26.67 8.42 -6.50
CA LYS A 214 27.47 7.19 -6.52
C LYS A 214 26.68 5.99 -5.99
N THR A 215 26.00 6.17 -4.86
CA THR A 215 25.16 5.13 -4.26
C THR A 215 24.05 4.70 -5.22
N ALA A 216 23.35 5.67 -5.82
CA ALA A 216 22.32 5.42 -6.82
C ALA A 216 22.89 4.70 -8.05
N ALA A 217 24.05 5.12 -8.58
CA ALA A 217 24.70 4.47 -9.71
C ALA A 217 25.12 3.02 -9.40
N CYS A 218 25.64 2.75 -8.20
CA CYS A 218 26.00 1.41 -7.74
C CYS A 218 24.76 0.49 -7.68
N ILE A 219 23.70 0.95 -7.00
CA ILE A 219 22.42 0.23 -6.93
C ILE A 219 21.88 0.01 -8.35
N ASN A 220 21.97 1.02 -9.21
CA ASN A 220 21.51 0.89 -10.57
C ASN A 220 22.28 -0.21 -11.32
N GLY A 221 23.59 -0.28 -11.19
CA GLY A 221 24.38 -1.39 -11.73
C GLY A 221 23.90 -2.77 -11.24
N ILE A 222 23.56 -2.90 -9.96
CA ILE A 222 23.10 -4.15 -9.36
C ILE A 222 21.72 -4.58 -9.88
N VAL A 223 20.76 -3.66 -10.02
CA VAL A 223 19.45 -4.00 -10.57
C VAL A 223 19.56 -4.40 -12.05
N GLU A 224 20.36 -3.69 -12.86
CA GLU A 224 20.57 -4.07 -14.27
C GLU A 224 21.25 -5.43 -14.40
N HIS A 225 22.22 -5.70 -13.54
CA HIS A 225 22.84 -7.01 -13.46
C HIS A 225 21.80 -8.09 -13.17
N SER A 226 20.97 -7.90 -12.12
CA SER A 226 19.90 -8.84 -11.73
C SER A 226 18.90 -9.10 -12.87
N LYS A 227 18.54 -8.04 -13.61
CA LYS A 227 17.64 -8.11 -14.75
C LYS A 227 18.23 -8.91 -15.92
N THR A 228 19.50 -8.66 -16.24
CA THR A 228 20.18 -9.32 -17.37
C THR A 228 20.55 -10.77 -17.05
N SER A 229 20.96 -11.06 -15.82
CA SER A 229 21.26 -12.42 -15.33
C SER A 229 20.01 -13.24 -15.01
N LYS A 230 18.83 -12.61 -14.90
CA LYS A 230 17.61 -13.21 -14.33
C LYS A 230 17.89 -13.78 -12.94
N SER A 231 18.53 -12.98 -12.09
CA SER A 231 18.78 -13.29 -10.68
C SER A 231 18.05 -12.33 -9.76
N LYS A 232 17.95 -12.72 -8.49
CA LYS A 232 17.37 -11.89 -7.44
C LYS A 232 18.51 -11.31 -6.62
N SER A 233 18.36 -10.08 -6.15
CA SER A 233 19.40 -9.41 -5.38
C SER A 233 18.84 -8.64 -4.19
N ILE A 234 19.65 -8.49 -3.16
CA ILE A 234 19.37 -7.63 -2.02
C ILE A 234 20.57 -6.72 -1.74
N CYS A 235 20.30 -5.43 -1.55
CA CYS A 235 21.31 -4.41 -1.30
C CYS A 235 21.11 -3.84 0.10
N PHE A 236 22.15 -3.89 0.94
CA PHE A 236 22.17 -3.25 2.25
C PHE A 236 22.94 -1.94 2.19
N VAL A 237 22.21 -0.83 2.21
CA VAL A 237 22.73 0.53 2.12
C VAL A 237 22.83 1.12 3.52
N THR A 238 24.03 1.45 3.96
CA THR A 238 24.24 2.09 5.26
C THR A 238 24.26 3.60 5.12
N GLY A 239 23.99 4.33 6.21
CA GLY A 239 24.16 5.77 6.20
C GLY A 239 24.12 6.37 7.58
N VAL A 240 24.99 7.37 7.79
CA VAL A 240 25.05 8.11 9.06
C VAL A 240 23.71 8.80 9.35
N PRO A 241 23.38 9.09 10.63
CA PRO A 241 22.19 9.87 10.95
C PRO A 241 22.17 11.21 10.19
N GLY A 242 21.05 11.53 9.54
CA GLY A 242 20.94 12.75 8.73
C GLY A 242 21.57 12.69 7.33
N ALA A 243 22.11 11.56 6.90
CA ALA A 243 22.63 11.36 5.53
C ALA A 243 21.58 11.42 4.41
N GLY A 244 20.30 11.63 4.76
CA GLY A 244 19.22 11.67 3.78
C GLY A 244 18.89 10.29 3.21
N LYS A 245 18.98 9.21 4.01
CA LYS A 245 18.63 7.83 3.58
C LYS A 245 17.26 7.74 2.92
N THR A 246 16.21 8.24 3.59
CA THR A 246 14.86 8.33 3.04
C THR A 246 14.83 9.06 1.70
N LEU A 247 15.53 10.21 1.58
CA LEU A 247 15.63 10.96 0.32
C LEU A 247 16.36 10.16 -0.77
N ALA A 248 17.44 9.47 -0.42
CA ALA A 248 18.16 8.57 -1.31
C ALA A 248 17.24 7.47 -1.83
N GLY A 249 16.51 6.83 -0.93
CA GLY A 249 15.54 5.78 -1.25
C GLY A 249 14.45 6.24 -2.20
N LEU A 250 13.87 7.41 -1.93
CA LEU A 250 12.87 8.00 -2.81
C LEU A 250 13.46 8.34 -4.19
N ASN A 251 14.69 8.84 -4.24
CA ASN A 251 15.35 9.10 -5.53
C ASN A 251 15.59 7.80 -6.31
N ILE A 252 16.12 6.77 -5.65
CA ILE A 252 16.39 5.46 -6.26
C ILE A 252 15.10 4.84 -6.80
N ALA A 253 14.03 4.81 -5.98
CA ALA A 253 12.75 4.28 -6.41
C ALA A 253 12.20 5.05 -7.63
N ASN A 254 12.32 6.39 -7.64
CA ASN A 254 11.87 7.18 -8.77
C ASN A 254 12.70 6.96 -10.04
N GLU A 255 14.03 6.97 -9.96
CA GLU A 255 14.92 6.66 -11.09
C GLU A 255 14.57 5.30 -11.71
N ARG A 256 14.29 4.31 -10.85
CA ARG A 256 13.90 2.95 -11.27
C ARG A 256 12.53 2.86 -11.90
N MET A 257 11.54 3.57 -11.38
CA MET A 257 10.27 3.66 -12.11
C MET A 257 10.47 4.23 -13.51
N ASN A 258 11.33 5.24 -13.68
CA ASN A 258 11.55 5.90 -14.97
C ASN A 258 12.35 5.05 -15.97
N ALA A 259 13.26 4.19 -15.49
CA ALA A 259 14.13 3.39 -16.34
C ALA A 259 13.35 2.38 -17.21
N ASP A 260 12.33 1.72 -16.66
CA ASP A 260 11.49 0.79 -17.39
C ASP A 260 10.12 0.67 -16.72
N LYS A 261 9.05 0.87 -17.51
CA LYS A 261 7.65 0.78 -17.05
C LYS A 261 7.30 -0.59 -16.45
N LYS A 262 8.07 -1.64 -16.75
CA LYS A 262 7.87 -3.00 -16.22
C LYS A 262 8.62 -3.26 -14.91
N GLU A 263 9.50 -2.36 -14.46
CA GLU A 263 10.27 -2.52 -13.23
C GLU A 263 9.46 -2.23 -11.98
N HIS A 264 8.45 -1.34 -12.07
CA HIS A 264 7.59 -0.90 -10.97
C HIS A 264 8.33 -0.85 -9.62
N ALA A 265 8.97 0.27 -9.31
CA ALA A 265 9.60 0.43 -8.00
C ALA A 265 8.62 1.00 -6.96
N VAL A 266 8.72 0.53 -5.72
CA VAL A 266 7.94 1.05 -4.59
C VAL A 266 8.84 1.41 -3.42
N PHE A 267 8.48 2.49 -2.71
CA PHE A 267 9.10 2.87 -1.45
C PHE A 267 8.22 2.42 -0.28
N LEU A 268 8.76 1.55 0.57
CA LEU A 268 8.10 1.01 1.75
C LEU A 268 8.68 1.62 3.02
N SER A 269 7.81 1.98 3.96
CA SER A 269 8.21 2.40 5.30
C SER A 269 7.27 1.85 6.37
N GLY A 270 7.83 1.47 7.52
CA GLY A 270 7.08 1.13 8.74
C GLY A 270 6.57 2.34 9.51
N ASN A 271 7.07 3.54 9.21
CA ASN A 271 6.67 4.77 9.89
C ASN A 271 5.43 5.38 9.21
N GLY A 272 4.25 4.96 9.67
CA GLY A 272 2.96 5.45 9.17
C GLY A 272 2.83 6.99 9.11
N PRO A 273 3.14 7.72 10.19
CA PRO A 273 3.16 9.18 10.17
C PRO A 273 4.08 9.79 9.11
N LEU A 274 5.28 9.21 8.90
CA LEU A 274 6.18 9.66 7.84
C LEU A 274 5.58 9.43 6.46
N VAL A 275 4.97 8.27 6.22
CA VAL A 275 4.27 7.96 4.96
C VAL A 275 3.18 8.99 4.69
N ASP A 276 2.37 9.35 5.68
CA ASP A 276 1.29 10.33 5.53
C ASP A 276 1.84 11.74 5.25
N VAL A 277 2.88 12.15 5.97
CA VAL A 277 3.54 13.45 5.75
C VAL A 277 4.16 13.54 4.35
N LEU A 278 4.87 12.50 3.90
CA LEU A 278 5.48 12.47 2.58
C LEU A 278 4.43 12.51 1.48
N ARG A 279 3.36 11.71 1.61
CA ARG A 279 2.24 11.70 0.64
C ARG A 279 1.56 13.06 0.57
N GLU A 280 1.29 13.69 1.72
CA GLU A 280 0.68 15.03 1.78
C GLU A 280 1.59 16.10 1.19
N ALA A 281 2.89 16.05 1.45
CA ALA A 281 3.87 16.99 0.90
C ALA A 281 3.89 16.93 -0.64
N LEU A 282 4.02 15.73 -1.21
CA LEU A 282 3.98 15.52 -2.67
C LEU A 282 2.66 15.96 -3.28
N THR A 283 1.56 15.67 -2.58
CA THR A 283 0.22 16.05 -3.02
C THR A 283 0.07 17.57 -3.10
N ARG A 284 0.55 18.30 -2.10
CA ARG A 284 0.52 19.77 -2.09
C ARG A 284 1.37 20.36 -3.18
N ASP A 285 2.58 19.82 -3.36
CA ASP A 285 3.53 20.34 -4.33
C ASP A 285 3.01 20.16 -5.76
N GLU A 286 2.50 18.97 -6.12
CA GLU A 286 1.89 18.73 -7.43
C GLU A 286 0.72 19.68 -7.72
N VAL A 287 -0.12 19.98 -6.73
CA VAL A 287 -1.22 20.94 -6.89
C VAL A 287 -0.66 22.34 -7.13
N GLN A 288 0.42 22.71 -6.46
CA GLN A 288 1.08 24.00 -6.62
C GLN A 288 1.73 24.12 -8.00
N THR A 289 2.52 23.13 -8.42
CA THR A 289 3.14 23.08 -9.76
C THR A 289 2.09 23.08 -10.87
N ALA A 290 0.98 22.35 -10.69
CA ALA A 290 -0.12 22.36 -11.65
C ALA A 290 -0.70 23.78 -11.81
N LYS A 291 -0.97 24.48 -10.70
CA LYS A 291 -1.46 25.87 -10.74
C LYS A 291 -0.49 26.81 -11.44
N GLU A 292 0.81 26.68 -11.19
CA GLU A 292 1.86 27.48 -11.84
C GLU A 292 1.93 27.23 -13.35
N SER A 293 1.66 26.01 -13.79
CA SER A 293 1.57 25.63 -15.21
C SER A 293 0.21 25.95 -15.87
N GLY A 294 -0.73 26.54 -15.13
CA GLY A 294 -2.09 26.85 -15.63
C GLY A 294 -3.06 25.66 -15.64
N GLU A 295 -2.67 24.51 -15.07
CA GLU A 295 -3.52 23.33 -14.91
C GLU A 295 -4.31 23.37 -13.60
N ASN A 296 -5.63 23.14 -13.66
CA ASN A 296 -6.45 22.95 -12.48
C ASN A 296 -6.47 21.47 -12.06
N LYS A 297 -5.52 21.05 -11.23
CA LYS A 297 -5.54 19.73 -10.57
C LYS A 297 -6.10 19.83 -9.16
N THR A 298 -6.96 18.87 -8.82
CA THR A 298 -7.48 18.74 -7.46
C THR A 298 -6.47 18.04 -6.54
N LYS A 299 -6.54 18.33 -5.23
CA LYS A 299 -5.74 17.64 -4.22
C LYS A 299 -5.89 16.11 -4.28
N LYS A 300 -7.09 15.62 -4.58
CA LYS A 300 -7.38 14.18 -4.68
C LYS A 300 -6.67 13.52 -5.86
N GLN A 301 -6.69 14.15 -7.03
CA GLN A 301 -5.98 13.65 -8.21
C GLN A 301 -4.46 13.58 -7.98
N ALA A 302 -3.91 14.54 -7.24
CA ALA A 302 -2.50 14.50 -6.85
C ALA A 302 -2.21 13.39 -5.81
N ALA A 303 -3.09 13.18 -4.84
CA ALA A 303 -2.90 12.19 -3.78
C ALA A 303 -2.82 10.74 -4.27
N ILE A 304 -3.62 10.37 -5.28
CA ILE A 304 -3.62 9.01 -5.85
C ILE A 304 -2.23 8.64 -6.36
N LYS A 305 -1.54 9.59 -7.00
CA LYS A 305 -0.19 9.39 -7.53
C LYS A 305 0.82 9.15 -6.40
N ALA A 306 0.75 9.93 -5.33
CA ALA A 306 1.63 9.77 -4.16
C ALA A 306 1.38 8.43 -3.43
N ASN A 307 0.13 7.99 -3.36
CA ASN A 307 -0.26 6.72 -2.73
C ASN A 307 0.28 5.48 -3.46
N ALA A 308 0.46 5.56 -4.78
CA ALA A 308 1.03 4.48 -5.58
C ALA A 308 2.52 4.28 -5.26
N PHE A 309 3.25 5.39 -5.08
CA PHE A 309 4.70 5.40 -4.94
C PHE A 309 5.20 5.07 -3.53
N ILE A 310 4.64 5.75 -2.53
CA ILE A 310 4.99 5.57 -1.12
C ILE A 310 3.92 4.70 -0.49
N GLN A 311 4.31 3.56 0.08
CA GLN A 311 3.39 2.62 0.71
C GLN A 311 3.82 2.28 2.14
N ASN A 312 2.84 1.98 2.98
CA ASN A 312 3.08 1.44 4.31
C ASN A 312 3.41 -0.06 4.18
N ILE A 313 4.50 -0.50 4.81
CA ILE A 313 4.94 -1.90 4.78
C ILE A 313 3.86 -2.88 5.29
N HIS A 314 3.05 -2.48 6.27
CA HIS A 314 1.99 -3.32 6.81
C HIS A 314 0.85 -3.51 5.80
N HIS A 315 0.53 -2.50 4.99
CA HIS A 315 -0.46 -2.65 3.92
C HIS A 315 0.07 -3.56 2.80
N PHE A 316 1.35 -3.44 2.47
CA PHE A 316 2.01 -4.33 1.52
C PHE A 316 2.00 -5.78 2.04
N ARG A 317 2.36 -6.00 3.31
CA ARG A 317 2.32 -7.32 3.95
C ARG A 317 0.92 -7.92 3.91
N ASP A 318 -0.06 -7.18 4.40
CA ASP A 318 -1.44 -7.64 4.54
C ASP A 318 -2.07 -8.02 3.19
N ASP A 319 -1.75 -7.30 2.11
CA ASP A 319 -2.18 -7.62 0.74
C ASP A 319 -1.52 -8.90 0.22
N ASN A 320 -0.20 -9.04 0.40
CA ASN A 320 0.56 -10.19 -0.11
C ASN A 320 0.37 -11.47 0.73
N LEU A 321 -0.30 -11.41 1.89
CA LEU A 321 -0.77 -12.58 2.63
C LEU A 321 -1.99 -13.25 1.98
N LEU A 322 -2.69 -12.55 1.08
CA LEU A 322 -3.91 -13.04 0.42
C LEU A 322 -3.65 -13.78 -0.90
N SER A 323 -2.43 -13.70 -1.43
CA SER A 323 -2.10 -14.18 -2.77
C SER A 323 -0.69 -14.76 -2.80
N GLU A 324 -0.53 -15.92 -3.42
CA GLU A 324 0.78 -16.53 -3.70
C GLU A 324 1.41 -16.01 -5.01
N LYS A 325 0.68 -15.19 -5.79
CA LYS A 325 1.24 -14.52 -6.96
C LYS A 325 2.32 -13.53 -6.53
N ALA A 326 3.33 -13.37 -7.37
CA ALA A 326 4.33 -12.34 -7.18
C ALA A 326 3.68 -10.95 -7.25
N PRO A 327 4.16 -9.98 -6.44
CA PRO A 327 3.71 -8.59 -6.53
C PRO A 327 4.02 -8.00 -7.92
N VAL A 328 3.48 -6.83 -8.24
CA VAL A 328 3.80 -6.16 -9.51
C VAL A 328 5.18 -5.50 -9.47
N GLU A 329 5.66 -5.19 -8.28
CA GLU A 329 6.91 -4.48 -8.05
C GLU A 329 8.14 -5.37 -8.22
N LYS A 330 9.08 -5.01 -9.09
CA LYS A 330 10.37 -5.71 -9.20
C LYS A 330 11.44 -5.14 -8.31
N VAL A 331 11.30 -3.87 -7.92
CA VAL A 331 12.26 -3.17 -7.06
C VAL A 331 11.54 -2.65 -5.83
N VAL A 332 11.97 -3.10 -4.66
CA VAL A 332 11.46 -2.61 -3.37
C VAL A 332 12.57 -1.83 -2.69
N VAL A 333 12.29 -0.58 -2.30
CA VAL A 333 13.13 0.18 -1.39
C VAL A 333 12.47 0.19 -0.03
N PHE A 334 13.12 -0.40 0.98
CA PHE A 334 12.62 -0.43 2.35
C PHE A 334 13.43 0.51 3.23
N ASP A 335 12.76 1.55 3.73
CA ASP A 335 13.34 2.52 4.66
C ASP A 335 13.29 2.04 6.11
N GLU A 336 14.33 2.38 6.86
CA GLU A 336 14.56 1.91 8.24
C GLU A 336 14.46 0.37 8.37
N ALA A 337 15.07 -0.36 7.44
CA ALA A 337 14.95 -1.82 7.35
C ALA A 337 15.42 -2.56 8.61
N GLN A 338 16.26 -1.94 9.45
CA GLN A 338 16.67 -2.48 10.76
C GLN A 338 15.53 -2.54 11.78
N ARG A 339 14.46 -1.76 11.58
CA ARG A 339 13.29 -1.70 12.48
C ARG A 339 12.23 -2.76 12.17
N ALA A 340 12.49 -3.64 11.20
CA ALA A 340 11.59 -4.72 10.86
C ALA A 340 11.40 -5.66 12.07
N TRP A 341 10.22 -6.29 12.18
CA TRP A 341 9.93 -7.16 13.33
C TRP A 341 10.64 -8.52 13.25
N THR A 342 11.17 -8.97 14.39
CA THR A 342 11.62 -10.36 14.61
C THR A 342 10.50 -11.36 14.35
N MET A 343 10.85 -12.64 14.12
CA MET A 343 9.88 -13.72 14.00
C MET A 343 8.91 -13.75 15.19
N GLN A 344 9.40 -13.61 16.42
CA GLN A 344 8.54 -13.64 17.62
C GLN A 344 7.52 -12.50 17.63
N GLN A 345 7.93 -11.27 17.31
CA GLN A 345 7.03 -10.12 17.30
C GLN A 345 6.04 -10.19 16.13
N ALA A 346 6.51 -10.56 14.94
CA ALA A 346 5.66 -10.72 13.77
C ALA A 346 4.62 -11.84 13.97
N SER A 347 5.03 -13.01 14.44
CA SER A 347 4.13 -14.13 14.77
C SER A 347 3.13 -13.75 15.85
N SER A 348 3.58 -13.08 16.92
CA SER A 348 2.70 -12.58 17.99
C SER A 348 1.69 -11.55 17.49
N PHE A 349 2.10 -10.66 16.58
CA PHE A 349 1.18 -9.70 15.95
C PHE A 349 0.17 -10.43 15.07
N MET A 350 0.63 -11.33 14.22
CA MET A 350 -0.19 -12.10 13.27
C MET A 350 -1.23 -12.95 14.00
N LYS A 351 -0.82 -13.66 15.05
CA LYS A 351 -1.72 -14.39 15.93
C LYS A 351 -2.74 -13.47 16.60
N ARG A 352 -2.28 -12.38 17.23
CA ARG A 352 -3.15 -11.51 18.05
C ARG A 352 -4.09 -10.59 17.27
N LYS A 353 -3.70 -10.17 16.05
CA LYS A 353 -4.39 -9.14 15.26
C LYS A 353 -4.98 -9.68 13.96
N LYS A 354 -4.42 -10.75 13.41
CA LYS A 354 -4.83 -11.31 12.11
C LYS A 354 -5.40 -12.73 12.23
N GLY A 355 -5.35 -13.35 13.40
CA GLY A 355 -5.86 -14.69 13.65
C GLY A 355 -5.06 -15.79 12.92
N ILE A 356 -3.83 -15.49 12.52
CA ILE A 356 -2.96 -16.46 11.83
C ILE A 356 -2.05 -17.08 12.89
N GLU A 357 -2.39 -18.29 13.31
CA GLU A 357 -1.69 -19.03 14.37
C GLU A 357 -0.31 -19.52 13.92
N ASP A 358 -0.19 -19.95 12.67
CA ASP A 358 1.01 -20.63 12.13
C ASP A 358 1.94 -19.70 11.34
N PHE A 359 1.85 -18.38 11.55
CA PHE A 359 2.82 -17.46 10.96
C PHE A 359 4.15 -17.62 11.68
N ASN A 360 5.18 -18.10 11.00
CA ASN A 360 6.48 -18.45 11.57
C ASN A 360 7.65 -17.81 10.79
N MET A 361 7.47 -16.57 10.34
CA MET A 361 8.50 -15.82 9.62
C MET A 361 8.78 -14.49 10.33
N SER A 362 9.97 -13.94 10.16
CA SER A 362 10.25 -12.53 10.48
C SER A 362 9.68 -11.60 9.40
N GLU A 363 9.56 -10.30 9.69
CA GLU A 363 9.15 -9.33 8.65
C GLU A 363 10.17 -9.23 7.49
N PRO A 364 11.50 -9.24 7.75
CA PRO A 364 12.51 -9.41 6.70
C PRO A 364 12.28 -10.63 5.83
N GLU A 365 12.13 -11.80 6.45
CA GLU A 365 11.96 -13.07 5.75
C GLU A 365 10.69 -13.07 4.90
N PHE A 366 9.59 -12.55 5.45
CA PHE A 366 8.34 -12.44 4.71
C PHE A 366 8.45 -11.50 3.49
N LEU A 367 9.15 -10.38 3.61
CA LEU A 367 9.36 -9.49 2.46
C LEU A 367 10.23 -10.18 1.40
N ILE A 368 11.27 -10.92 1.80
CA ILE A 368 12.08 -11.72 0.87
C ILE A 368 11.21 -12.79 0.21
N ASP A 369 10.39 -13.55 0.95
CA ASP A 369 9.46 -14.55 0.42
C ASP A 369 8.57 -13.96 -0.68
N VAL A 370 7.91 -12.84 -0.37
CA VAL A 370 6.98 -12.15 -1.29
C VAL A 370 7.69 -11.78 -2.59
N MET A 371 8.89 -11.21 -2.50
CA MET A 371 9.67 -10.85 -3.68
C MET A 371 10.26 -12.08 -4.39
N ASN A 372 10.52 -13.17 -3.66
CA ASN A 372 11.06 -14.42 -4.18
C ASN A 372 10.08 -15.16 -5.10
N ARG A 373 8.78 -14.87 -5.00
CA ARG A 373 7.73 -15.37 -5.91
C ARG A 373 7.97 -14.99 -7.37
N HIS A 374 8.78 -13.96 -7.64
CA HIS A 374 9.19 -13.63 -9.00
C HIS A 374 10.10 -14.71 -9.60
N GLN A 375 9.73 -15.20 -10.78
CA GLN A 375 10.45 -16.28 -11.47
C GLN A 375 11.69 -15.82 -12.24
N ASN A 376 11.83 -14.51 -12.51
CA ASN A 376 12.93 -13.97 -13.31
C ASN A 376 13.93 -13.21 -12.43
N TRP A 377 13.58 -12.01 -11.99
CA TRP A 377 14.44 -11.13 -11.24
C TRP A 377 13.59 -10.23 -10.35
N CYS A 378 14.22 -9.75 -9.28
CA CYS A 378 13.75 -8.68 -8.44
C CYS A 378 14.93 -8.13 -7.63
N THR A 379 14.76 -6.97 -7.01
CA THR A 379 15.77 -6.41 -6.12
C THR A 379 15.12 -5.77 -4.90
N ILE A 380 15.64 -6.09 -3.72
CA ILE A 380 15.31 -5.43 -2.46
C ILE A 380 16.46 -4.49 -2.08
N ILE A 381 16.15 -3.26 -1.72
CA ILE A 381 17.12 -2.25 -1.28
C ILE A 381 16.74 -1.85 0.15
N CYS A 382 17.54 -2.30 1.11
CA CYS A 382 17.36 -2.04 2.52
C CYS A 382 18.19 -0.82 2.92
N LEU A 383 17.53 0.26 3.35
CA LEU A 383 18.18 1.45 3.87
C LEU A 383 18.31 1.33 5.39
N ILE A 384 19.55 1.37 5.88
CA ILE A 384 19.87 1.06 7.27
C ILE A 384 20.55 2.24 7.94
N GLY A 385 20.07 2.61 9.12
CA GLY A 385 20.79 3.47 10.06
C GLY A 385 21.39 2.63 11.19
N GLY A 386 22.69 2.76 11.43
CA GLY A 386 23.37 2.01 12.49
C GLY A 386 22.93 2.45 13.89
N GLY A 387 22.71 1.48 14.78
CA GLY A 387 22.32 1.71 16.19
C GLY A 387 20.96 2.39 16.36
N GLN A 388 20.04 2.18 15.42
CA GLN A 388 18.71 2.80 15.40
C GLN A 388 17.58 1.78 15.68
N GLU A 389 17.88 0.70 16.39
CA GLU A 389 16.87 -0.20 16.96
C GLU A 389 16.33 0.42 18.26
N ILE A 390 15.14 1.04 18.16
CA ILE A 390 14.55 1.86 19.22
C ILE A 390 13.53 1.03 20.04
N ASN A 391 12.87 0.05 19.43
CA ASN A 391 11.77 -0.68 20.06
C ASN A 391 12.09 -2.16 20.31
N THR A 392 11.51 -2.70 21.38
CA THR A 392 11.58 -4.13 21.68
C THR A 392 10.95 -4.96 20.57
N GLY A 393 11.70 -5.94 20.08
CA GLY A 393 11.28 -6.88 19.03
C GLY A 393 11.70 -6.48 17.61
N GLU A 394 12.37 -5.33 17.44
CA GLU A 394 13.06 -4.98 16.21
C GLU A 394 14.22 -5.95 15.95
N ALA A 395 14.32 -6.41 14.71
CA ALA A 395 15.16 -7.51 14.24
C ALA A 395 16.64 -7.15 14.06
N GLY A 396 16.93 -5.86 13.88
CA GLY A 396 18.24 -5.43 13.40
C GLY A 396 18.54 -5.97 11.99
N LEU A 397 19.82 -5.98 11.64
CA LEU A 397 20.28 -6.54 10.36
C LEU A 397 20.45 -8.06 10.43
N GLU A 398 20.60 -8.62 11.62
CA GLU A 398 20.85 -10.04 11.87
C GLU A 398 19.78 -10.92 11.22
N GLU A 399 18.48 -10.65 11.44
CA GLU A 399 17.39 -11.47 10.89
C GLU A 399 17.34 -11.46 9.36
N TRP A 400 17.73 -10.35 8.72
CA TRP A 400 17.83 -10.29 7.26
C TRP A 400 18.88 -11.27 6.74
N ILE A 401 20.05 -11.31 7.39
CA ILE A 401 21.15 -12.19 6.99
C ILE A 401 20.81 -13.64 7.32
N ILE A 402 20.16 -13.91 8.46
CA ILE A 402 19.69 -15.25 8.83
C ILE A 402 18.71 -15.78 7.78
N ALA A 403 17.70 -14.99 7.39
CA ALA A 403 16.74 -15.39 6.36
C ALA A 403 17.44 -15.72 5.02
N LEU A 404 18.40 -14.90 4.59
CA LEU A 404 19.17 -15.16 3.38
C LEU A 404 20.02 -16.43 3.48
N LYS A 405 20.71 -16.62 4.61
CA LYS A 405 21.57 -17.77 4.88
C LYS A 405 20.78 -19.08 4.92
N GLU A 406 19.62 -19.08 5.58
CA GLU A 406 18.86 -20.30 5.86
C GLU A 406 17.84 -20.66 4.77
N HIS A 407 17.26 -19.66 4.09
CA HIS A 407 16.12 -19.87 3.20
C HIS A 407 16.33 -19.36 1.76
N TYR A 408 17.22 -18.39 1.54
CA TYR A 408 17.35 -17.70 0.24
C TYR A 408 18.80 -17.59 -0.25
N SER A 409 19.54 -18.70 -0.17
CA SER A 409 20.97 -18.76 -0.53
C SER A 409 21.28 -18.49 -2.02
N ASP A 410 20.28 -18.50 -2.89
CA ASP A 410 20.38 -18.19 -4.32
C ASP A 410 20.35 -16.68 -4.62
N TRP A 411 20.07 -15.84 -3.61
CA TRP A 411 20.03 -14.39 -3.77
C TRP A 411 21.43 -13.78 -3.80
N GLY A 412 21.64 -12.85 -4.73
CA GLY A 412 22.84 -12.01 -4.75
C GLY A 412 22.79 -10.97 -3.62
N VAL A 413 23.65 -11.13 -2.62
CA VAL A 413 23.74 -10.19 -1.49
C VAL A 413 24.81 -9.15 -1.78
N TYR A 414 24.47 -7.87 -1.64
CA TYR A 414 25.36 -6.72 -1.82
C TYR A 414 25.29 -5.81 -0.61
N TYR A 415 26.44 -5.38 -0.07
CA TYR A 415 26.46 -4.66 1.19
C TYR A 415 27.63 -3.68 1.31
N SER A 416 27.45 -2.60 2.08
CA SER A 416 28.55 -1.70 2.45
C SER A 416 29.55 -2.39 3.37
N ASN A 417 30.86 -2.18 3.16
CA ASN A 417 31.90 -2.71 4.04
C ASN A 417 31.71 -2.33 5.52
N LEU A 418 31.06 -1.20 5.81
CA LEU A 418 30.76 -0.77 7.18
C LEU A 418 29.87 -1.74 7.96
N ILE A 419 29.06 -2.57 7.29
CA ILE A 419 28.23 -3.56 7.98
C ILE A 419 29.07 -4.56 8.76
N ILE A 420 30.26 -4.92 8.26
CA ILE A 420 31.15 -5.86 8.94
C ILE A 420 32.22 -5.15 9.80
N GLU A 421 32.53 -3.88 9.50
CA GLU A 421 33.55 -3.10 10.21
C GLU A 421 33.00 -2.38 11.45
N ASP A 422 31.72 -2.03 11.47
CA ASP A 422 31.08 -1.27 12.55
C ASP A 422 30.03 -2.13 13.28
N GLU A 423 30.26 -2.34 14.58
CA GLU A 423 29.41 -3.14 15.46
C GLU A 423 28.00 -2.55 15.64
N ASN A 424 27.77 -1.30 15.25
CA ASN A 424 26.44 -0.68 15.25
C ASN A 424 25.51 -1.23 14.16
N TYR A 425 26.03 -1.99 13.19
CA TYR A 425 25.22 -2.58 12.11
C TYR A 425 25.04 -4.09 12.24
N LEU A 426 26.12 -4.82 12.54
CA LEU A 426 26.07 -6.27 12.68
C LEU A 426 27.00 -6.72 13.80
N LYS A 427 26.43 -7.34 14.83
CA LYS A 427 27.20 -7.71 16.04
C LYS A 427 27.78 -9.11 15.95
N GLN A 428 27.07 -10.05 15.34
CA GLN A 428 27.43 -11.47 15.35
C GLN A 428 28.54 -11.81 14.36
N ASP A 429 29.68 -12.30 14.85
CA ASP A 429 30.84 -12.62 14.01
C ASP A 429 30.58 -13.76 13.02
N GLU A 430 29.75 -14.74 13.39
CA GLU A 430 29.34 -15.82 12.47
C GLU A 430 28.64 -15.27 11.22
N LEU A 431 27.77 -14.27 11.38
CA LEU A 431 27.06 -13.64 10.27
C LEU A 431 28.00 -12.75 9.44
N LYS A 432 28.96 -12.07 10.08
CA LYS A 432 30.01 -11.32 9.36
C LYS A 432 30.85 -12.24 8.49
N ASP A 433 31.25 -13.39 9.00
CA ASP A 433 32.06 -14.36 8.25
C ASP A 433 31.28 -15.01 7.12
N TRP A 434 29.99 -15.29 7.33
CA TRP A 434 29.11 -15.74 6.27
C TRP A 434 29.00 -14.71 5.13
N LEU A 435 28.81 -13.42 5.45
CA LEU A 435 28.76 -12.34 4.45
C LEU A 435 30.06 -12.22 3.65
N LYS A 436 31.23 -12.29 4.31
CA LYS A 436 32.53 -12.22 3.61
C LYS A 436 32.71 -13.32 2.56
N LEU A 437 32.07 -14.48 2.75
CA LEU A 437 32.18 -15.63 1.87
C LEU A 437 31.09 -15.69 0.79
N HIS A 438 29.88 -15.20 1.06
CA HIS A 438 28.70 -15.41 0.21
C HIS A 438 28.09 -14.11 -0.35
N ALA A 439 28.60 -12.94 0.05
CA ALA A 439 28.07 -11.64 -0.36
C ALA A 439 29.15 -10.75 -1.01
N ASN A 440 28.69 -9.71 -1.70
CA ASN A 440 29.52 -8.81 -2.49
C ASN A 440 29.67 -7.46 -1.77
N ILE A 441 30.90 -7.11 -1.40
CA ILE A 441 31.21 -5.82 -0.79
C ILE A 441 31.12 -4.72 -1.87
N GLN A 442 30.39 -3.65 -1.56
CA GLN A 442 30.26 -2.46 -2.39
C GLN A 442 30.43 -1.21 -1.53
N MET A 443 31.59 -0.55 -1.61
CA MET A 443 31.90 0.64 -0.82
C MET A 443 30.94 1.82 -1.12
N ASP A 444 30.42 1.88 -2.34
CA ASP A 444 29.47 2.90 -2.75
C ASP A 444 28.05 2.69 -2.18
N LEU A 445 27.78 1.60 -1.45
CA LEU A 445 26.52 1.42 -0.71
C LEU A 445 26.53 2.11 0.68
N HIS A 446 27.35 3.15 0.85
CA HIS A 446 27.42 3.94 2.07
C HIS A 446 27.12 5.43 1.82
N LEU A 447 26.09 5.92 2.50
CA LEU A 447 25.73 7.33 2.56
C LEU A 447 26.51 8.04 3.69
N ALA A 448 27.69 8.54 3.34
CA ALA A 448 28.70 9.06 4.26
C ALA A 448 28.48 10.51 4.70
N VAL A 449 27.72 11.30 3.94
CA VAL A 449 27.62 12.76 4.14
C VAL A 449 26.23 13.14 4.64
N SER A 450 26.17 13.85 5.78
CA SER A 450 24.92 14.44 6.26
C SER A 450 24.41 15.51 5.29
N VAL A 451 23.12 15.43 4.94
CA VAL A 451 22.44 16.37 4.03
C VAL A 451 21.74 17.49 4.81
N ARG A 452 21.82 17.47 6.15
CA ARG A 452 21.15 18.47 7.01
C ARG A 452 21.65 19.89 6.72
N SER A 453 20.71 20.84 6.56
CA SER A 453 21.04 22.26 6.57
C SER A 453 21.38 22.71 8.00
N PHE A 454 22.34 23.63 8.15
CA PHE A 454 22.76 24.21 9.44
C PHE A 454 21.61 24.86 10.25
N ARG A 455 20.43 25.10 9.65
CA ARG A 455 19.22 25.58 10.35
C ARG A 455 18.37 24.46 10.96
N SER A 456 18.44 23.24 10.42
CA SER A 456 17.71 22.07 10.92
C SER A 456 18.34 21.45 12.17
N GLU A 457 19.60 21.76 12.46
CA GLU A 457 20.31 21.35 13.66
C GLU A 457 19.61 21.93 14.89
N LYS A 458 19.43 23.26 14.95
CA LYS A 458 18.70 23.92 16.04
C LYS A 458 17.24 23.48 16.21
N LEU A 459 16.58 23.05 15.13
CA LEU A 459 15.19 22.59 15.19
C LEU A 459 15.10 21.11 15.62
N SER A 460 16.04 20.27 15.18
CA SER A 460 16.14 18.88 15.62
C SER A 460 16.58 18.80 17.07
N ASP A 461 17.54 19.63 17.48
CA ASP A 461 17.97 19.75 18.88
C ASP A 461 16.81 20.24 19.75
N PHE A 462 16.07 21.25 19.28
CA PHE A 462 14.85 21.71 19.96
C PHE A 462 13.78 20.62 20.09
N ILE A 463 13.53 19.82 19.03
CA ILE A 463 12.54 18.72 19.10
C ILE A 463 13.05 17.59 19.99
N HIS A 464 14.35 17.30 19.98
CA HIS A 464 14.94 16.29 20.86
C HIS A 464 14.84 16.70 22.33
N ASP A 465 15.21 17.95 22.65
CA ASP A 465 15.08 18.53 24.00
C ASP A 465 13.61 18.64 24.46
N LEU A 466 12.67 18.80 23.53
CA LEU A 466 11.23 18.85 23.82
C LEU A 466 10.64 17.45 24.10
N LEU A 467 11.21 16.40 23.51
CA LEU A 467 10.77 15.00 23.70
C LEU A 467 11.37 14.35 24.95
N ASP A 468 12.45 14.92 25.49
CA ASP A 468 13.09 14.51 26.76
C ASP A 468 12.49 15.22 28.01
N LEU A 469 11.45 16.04 27.82
CA LEU A 469 10.57 16.61 28.87
C LEU A 469 9.33 15.73 29.06
#